data_AF-A0A3Q9MLQ2-F1
#
_entry.id   AF-A0A3Q9MLQ2-F1
#
_cell.length_a   1.000
_cell.length_b   1.000
_cell.length_c   1.000
_cell.angle_alpha   90.00
_cell.angle_beta   90.00
_cell.angle_gamma   90.00
#
_symmetry.space_group_name_H-M   'P 1'
#
loop_
_entity.id
_entity.type
_entity.pdbx_description
1 polymer ?
#
loop_
_entity_poly.entity_id
_entity_poly.type
_entity_poly.pdbx_seq_one_letter_code
_entity_poly.pdbx_strand_id
1 'polypeptide(L)' 'MPLTFSILAGKPEPFYDEYTENIKFCDETASLEEALNIINDKKLYTWPICRIVITGFSGGTELVISKK' A
#
# COMPACT_ATOMS: atom_id res chain seq x y z
N MET A 1 -14.56 4.79 14.21
CA MET A 1 -14.37 3.93 13.03
C MET A 1 -13.29 2.92 13.35
N PRO A 2 -13.41 1.66 12.90
CA PRO A 2 -12.32 0.69 13.03
C PRO A 2 -11.10 1.13 12.19
N LEU A 3 -9.90 0.76 12.65
CA LEU A 3 -8.67 0.93 11.87
C LEU A 3 -8.70 -0.03 10.68
N THR A 4 -8.42 0.50 9.49
CA THR A 4 -8.35 -0.25 8.23
C THR A 4 -6.96 -0.06 7.63
N PHE A 5 -6.33 -1.16 7.24
CA PHE A 5 -5.00 -1.20 6.65
C PHE A 5 -5.14 -1.58 5.17
N SER A 6 -5.04 -0.60 4.29
CA SER A 6 -5.11 -0.81 2.84
C SER A 6 -3.70 -1.02 2.29
N ILE A 7 -3.42 -2.21 1.78
CA ILE A 7 -2.16 -2.57 1.14
C ILE A 7 -2.21 -2.14 -0.33
N LEU A 8 -1.29 -1.27 -0.72
CA LEU A 8 -1.15 -0.80 -2.09
C LEU A 8 0.19 -1.27 -2.64
N ALA A 9 0.16 -2.04 -3.73
CA ALA A 9 1.35 -2.37 -4.47
C ALA A 9 1.18 -2.13 -5.97
N GLY A 10 2.23 -1.67 -6.61
CA GLY A 10 2.15 -1.17 -7.96
C GLY A 10 3.50 -0.84 -8.55
N LYS A 11 3.44 -0.30 -9.75
CA LYS A 11 4.62 0.18 -10.44
C LYS A 11 4.30 1.53 -11.07
N PRO A 12 5.28 2.42 -11.16
CA PRO A 12 5.12 3.63 -11.92
C PRO A 12 4.85 3.31 -13.39
N GLU A 13 3.86 3.95 -13.99
CA GLU A 13 3.61 3.86 -15.42
C GLU A 13 3.44 5.28 -15.99
N PRO A 14 3.99 5.55 -17.19
CA PRO A 14 3.76 6.82 -17.85
C PRO A 14 2.29 6.91 -18.29
N PHE A 15 1.62 7.97 -17.90
CA PHE A 15 0.27 8.30 -18.34
C PHE A 15 0.26 9.75 -18.81
N TYR A 16 0.01 9.98 -20.11
CA TYR A 16 0.09 11.30 -20.74
C TYR A 16 1.36 12.10 -20.39
N ASP A 17 2.53 11.50 -20.58
CA ASP A 17 3.86 12.08 -20.29
C ASP A 17 4.14 12.41 -18.81
N GLU A 18 3.24 12.06 -17.89
CA GLU A 18 3.44 12.18 -16.45
C GLU A 18 3.70 10.82 -15.79
N TYR A 19 4.62 10.81 -14.83
CA TYR A 19 4.94 9.63 -14.04
C TYR A 19 3.83 9.39 -13.02
N THR A 20 2.97 8.40 -13.26
CA THR A 20 1.82 8.11 -12.40
C THR A 20 2.06 6.81 -11.62
N GLU A 21 1.75 6.82 -10.33
CA GLU A 21 1.71 5.59 -9.53
C GLU A 21 0.58 4.69 -10.01
N ASN A 22 0.87 3.62 -10.75
CA ASN A 22 -0.15 2.65 -11.14
C ASN A 22 -0.20 1.50 -10.12
N ILE A 23 -1.17 1.59 -9.21
CA ILE A 23 -1.46 0.55 -8.24
C ILE A 23 -2.10 -0.64 -8.95
N LYS A 24 -1.42 -1.79 -8.96
CA LYS A 24 -1.91 -3.05 -9.54
C LYS A 24 -2.56 -3.96 -8.49
N PHE A 25 -2.28 -3.71 -7.23
CA PHE A 25 -2.74 -4.49 -6.10
C PHE A 25 -3.28 -3.56 -5.02
N CYS A 26 -4.53 -3.78 -4.63
CA CYS A 26 -5.19 -3.11 -3.53
C CYS A 26 -5.94 -4.17 -2.72
N ASP A 27 -5.66 -4.24 -1.42
CA ASP A 27 -6.29 -5.19 -0.49
C ASP A 27 -6.45 -4.51 0.86
N GLU A 28 -7.43 -4.90 1.68
CA GLU A 28 -7.74 -4.22 2.93
C GLU A 28 -7.85 -5.22 4.08
N THR A 29 -7.20 -4.92 5.21
CA THR A 29 -7.24 -5.75 6.40
C THR A 29 -7.57 -4.94 7.65
N ALA A 30 -8.06 -5.62 8.68
CA ALA A 30 -8.33 -5.00 9.97
C ALA A 30 -7.07 -4.96 10.88
N SER A 31 -6.00 -5.66 10.48
CA SER A 31 -4.78 -5.81 11.28
C SER A 31 -3.51 -5.58 10.46
N LEU A 32 -2.54 -4.89 11.07
CA LEU A 32 -1.22 -4.68 10.47
C LEU A 32 -0.49 -6.00 10.18
N GLU A 33 -0.62 -6.99 11.06
CA GLU A 33 0.01 -8.30 10.90
C GLU A 33 -0.51 -9.04 9.67
N GLU A 34 -1.82 -9.01 9.43
CA GLU A 34 -2.42 -9.56 8.20
C GLU A 34 -1.91 -8.83 6.96
N ALA A 35 -1.78 -7.51 7.02
CA ALA A 35 -1.27 -6.72 5.90
C ALA A 35 0.19 -7.07 5.58
N LEU A 36 1.04 -7.24 6.60
CA LEU A 36 2.43 -7.68 6.43
C LEU A 36 2.52 -9.11 5.91
N ASN A 37 1.64 -10.01 6.35
CA ASN A 37 1.58 -11.37 5.83
C ASN A 37 1.22 -11.36 4.34
N ILE A 38 0.20 -10.60 3.92
CA ILE A 38 -0.18 -10.46 2.49
C ILE A 38 1.00 -9.94 1.65
N ILE A 39 1.73 -8.93 2.14
CA ILE A 39 2.92 -8.40 1.46
C ILE A 39 3.99 -9.47 1.27
N ASN A 40 4.22 -10.30 2.29
CA ASN A 40 5.22 -11.37 2.22
C ASN A 40 4.76 -12.52 1.32
N ASP A 41 3.54 -13.02 1.49
CA ASP A 41 2.96 -14.14 0.72
C ASP A 41 2.89 -13.83 -0.77
N LYS A 42 2.34 -12.65 -1.12
CA LYS A 42 2.23 -12.21 -2.52
C LYS A 42 3.52 -11.59 -3.06
N LYS A 43 4.58 -11.56 -2.25
CA LYS A 43 5.88 -10.95 -2.55
C LYS A 43 5.75 -9.52 -3.08
N LEU A 44 4.82 -8.74 -2.53
CA LEU A 44 4.54 -7.37 -2.98
C LEU A 44 5.74 -6.44 -2.77
N TYR A 45 6.65 -6.78 -1.85
CA TYR A 45 7.92 -6.08 -1.66
C TYR A 45 8.85 -6.11 -2.89
N THR A 46 8.59 -6.95 -3.90
CA THR A 46 9.34 -6.92 -5.16
C THR A 46 8.84 -5.83 -6.12
N TRP A 47 7.70 -5.23 -5.82
CA TRP A 47 7.11 -4.18 -6.63
C TRP A 47 7.77 -2.82 -6.32
N PRO A 48 7.94 -1.94 -7.32
CA PRO A 48 8.54 -0.62 -7.12
C PRO A 48 7.78 0.25 -6.11
N ILE A 49 6.45 0.06 -6.03
CA ILE A 49 5.59 0.74 -5.08
C ILE A 49 4.98 -0.35 -4.20
N CYS A 50 5.19 -0.27 -2.90
CA CYS A 50 4.58 -1.14 -1.89
C CYS A 50 4.42 -0.34 -0.59
N ARG A 51 3.18 -0.03 -0.21
CA ARG A 51 2.86 0.74 1.02
C ARG A 51 1.59 0.23 1.69
N ILE A 52 1.47 0.49 2.99
CA ILE A 52 0.25 0.22 3.77
C ILE A 52 -0.33 1.57 4.18
N VAL A 53 -1.54 1.87 3.76
CA VAL A 53 -2.28 3.07 4.16
C VAL A 53 -3.18 2.72 5.32
N ILE A 54 -3.07 3.47 6.42
CA ILE A 54 -3.88 3.24 7.61
C ILE A 54 -4.97 4.31 7.66
N THR A 55 -6.22 3.90 7.51
CA THR A 55 -7.39 4.79 7.62
C THR A 55 -8.16 4.45 8.89
N GLY A 56 -8.67 5.47 9.61
CA GLY A 56 -9.45 5.25 10.83
C GLY A 56 -9.05 6.11 12.03
N PHE A 57 -7.91 6.82 11.97
CA PHE A 57 -7.68 7.95 12.88
C PHE A 57 -8.51 9.14 12.41
N SER A 58 -9.09 9.88 13.35
CA SER A 58 -9.72 11.20 13.13
C SER A 58 -8.69 12.30 12.79
N GLY A 59 -7.71 11.94 11.96
CA GLY A 59 -6.53 12.68 11.54
C GLY A 59 -5.71 11.76 10.64
N GLY A 60 -6.02 11.77 9.33
CA GLY A 60 -5.44 10.86 8.35
C GLY A 60 -3.92 10.85 8.40
N THR A 61 -3.34 9.72 8.77
CA THR A 61 -1.89 9.54 8.92
C THR A 61 -1.47 8.42 7.97
N GLU A 62 -0.74 8.76 6.91
CA GLU A 62 -0.21 7.79 5.95
C GLU A 62 1.15 7.27 6.44
N LEU A 63 1.23 5.96 6.73
CA LEU A 63 2.49 5.29 7.09
C LEU A 63 3.13 4.69 5.83
N VAL A 64 3.92 5.49 5.13
CA VAL A 64 4.63 5.03 3.92
C VAL A 64 5.89 4.25 4.32
N ILE A 65 5.82 2.92 4.25
CA ILE A 65 7.00 2.06 4.38
C ILE A 65 7.70 2.00 3.03
N SER A 66 8.60 2.94 2.76
CA SER A 66 9.40 2.96 1.52
C SER A 66 10.80 2.39 1.78
N LYS A 67 11.25 1.45 0.95
CA LYS A 67 12.61 0.90 1.03
C LYS A 67 13.59 1.96 0.47
N LYS A 68 14.63 2.27 1.25
CA LYS A 68 15.72 3.18 0.86
C LYS A 68 16.69 2.50 -0.11
#